data_AF-A0A844DQU1-F1
#
_entry.id   AF-A0A844DQU1-F1
#
_cell.length_a   1.000
_cell.length_b   1.000
_cell.length_c   1.000
_cell.angle_alpha   90.00
_cell.angle_beta   90.00
_cell.angle_gamma   90.00
#
_symmetry.space_group_name_H-M   'P 1'
#
loop_
_entity.id
_entity.type
_entity.pdbx_description
1 polymer ?
#
loop_
_entity_poly.entity_id
_entity_poly.type
_entity_poly.pdbx_seq_one_letter_code
_entity_poly.pdbx_strand_id
1 'polypeptide(L)'
;MNAELLKNIIILTQGKANLTSIRKQGYTYSQIAQAIVEAENKGFLEMVDNRLLVTDVGKEYVEKANKRTSQGGSANWIIPQGQYYKKPVHRHAVLFKKKSS
;
A
#
# COMPACT_ATOMS: atom_id res chain seq x y z
N MET A 1 -3.84 3.07 -12.87
CA MET A 1 -2.98 2.70 -11.72
C MET A 1 -3.83 2.62 -10.46
N ASN A 2 -3.49 1.72 -9.53
CA ASN A 2 -4.14 1.65 -8.22
C ASN A 2 -3.65 2.81 -7.33
N ALA A 3 -4.57 3.71 -6.93
CA ALA A 3 -4.27 4.87 -6.10
C ALA A 3 -3.70 4.50 -4.72
N GLU A 4 -4.05 3.31 -4.21
CA GLU A 4 -3.55 2.77 -2.95
C GLU A 4 -2.06 2.41 -3.05
N LEU A 5 -1.65 1.78 -4.16
CA LEU A 5 -0.24 1.44 -4.40
C LEU A 5 0.61 2.71 -4.47
N LEU A 6 0.14 3.74 -5.20
CA LEU A 6 0.86 5.01 -5.31
C LEU A 6 1.06 5.68 -3.95
N LYS A 7 0.00 5.74 -3.14
CA LYS A 7 0.06 6.26 -1.76
C LYS A 7 1.07 5.47 -0.92
N ASN A 8 1.06 4.13 -1.00
CA ASN A 8 1.95 3.28 -0.22
C ASN A 8 3.44 3.45 -0.60
N ILE A 9 3.74 3.70 -1.88
CA ILE A 9 5.10 4.00 -2.34
C ILE A 9 5.61 5.34 -1.78
N ILE A 10 4.77 6.37 -1.76
CA ILE A 10 5.15 7.66 -1.18
C ILE A 10 5.42 7.51 0.32
N ILE A 11 4.56 6.78 1.05
CA ILE A 11 4.73 6.52 2.49
C ILE A 11 5.99 5.67 2.77
N LEU A 12 6.31 4.71 1.91
CA LEU A 12 7.54 3.91 2.00
C LEU A 12 8.78 4.78 1.91
N THR A 13 8.77 5.74 0.98
CA THR A 13 9.89 6.69 0.78
C THR A 13 10.05 7.65 1.95
N GLN A 14 8.99 7.91 2.72
CA GLN A 14 9.07 8.65 3.99
C GLN A 14 9.65 7.83 5.16
N GLY A 15 10.04 6.56 4.93
CA GLY A 15 10.49 5.63 5.98
C GLY A 15 9.36 5.15 6.90
N LYS A 16 8.10 5.42 6.54
CA LYS A 16 6.92 5.10 7.36
C LYS A 16 6.20 3.82 6.93
N ALA A 17 6.69 3.16 5.87
CA ALA A 17 6.26 1.83 5.45
C ALA A 17 7.45 0.97 5.04
N ASN A 18 7.24 -0.34 5.04
CA ASN A 18 8.25 -1.32 4.61
C ASN A 18 7.80 -2.03 3.33
N LEU A 19 8.78 -2.43 2.50
CA LEU A 19 8.55 -3.07 1.21
C LEU A 19 7.81 -4.41 1.36
N THR A 20 8.09 -5.13 2.44
CA THR A 20 7.47 -6.42 2.77
C THR A 20 5.95 -6.30 2.95
N SER A 21 5.46 -5.21 3.53
CA SER A 21 4.03 -4.94 3.72
C SER A 21 3.32 -4.72 2.39
N ILE A 22 3.94 -3.99 1.46
CA ILE A 22 3.41 -3.79 0.10
C ILE A 22 3.39 -5.13 -0.65
N ARG A 23 4.44 -5.94 -0.50
CA ARG A 23 4.48 -7.29 -1.07
C ARG A 23 3.41 -8.23 -0.52
N LYS A 24 3.08 -8.13 0.77
CA LYS A 24 1.98 -8.90 1.39
C LYS A 24 0.60 -8.51 0.86
N GLN A 25 0.44 -7.33 0.26
CA GLN A 25 -0.79 -6.93 -0.44
C GLN A 25 -0.92 -7.56 -1.84
N GLY A 26 0.06 -8.36 -2.27
CA GLY A 26 0.02 -9.10 -3.54
C GLY A 26 0.73 -8.39 -4.70
N TYR A 27 1.33 -7.22 -4.48
CA TYR A 27 2.06 -6.51 -5.53
C TYR A 27 3.42 -7.17 -5.84
N THR A 28 3.73 -7.24 -7.13
CA THR A 28 5.02 -7.73 -7.62
C THR A 28 6.08 -6.63 -7.58
N TYR A 29 7.36 -7.00 -7.61
CA TYR A 29 8.45 -6.02 -7.68
C TYR A 29 8.37 -5.15 -8.93
N SER A 30 7.95 -5.69 -10.07
CA SER A 30 7.78 -4.92 -11.31
C SER A 30 6.68 -3.87 -11.17
N GLN A 31 5.56 -4.19 -10.51
CA GLN A 31 4.49 -3.23 -10.25
C GLN A 31 4.93 -2.14 -9.28
N ILE A 32 5.73 -2.50 -8.27
CA ILE A 32 6.32 -1.55 -7.33
C ILE A 32 7.28 -0.60 -8.04
N ALA A 33 8.16 -1.12 -8.90
CA ALA A 33 9.09 -0.32 -9.70
C ALA A 33 8.35 0.64 -10.64
N GLN A 34 7.31 0.15 -11.34
CA GLN A 34 6.46 1.00 -12.17
C GLN A 34 5.78 2.11 -11.37
N ALA A 35 5.30 1.80 -10.16
CA ALA A 35 4.67 2.79 -9.30
C ALA A 35 5.66 3.85 -8.78
N ILE A 36 6.93 3.50 -8.57
CA ILE A 36 7.99 4.46 -8.23
C ILE A 36 8.22 5.42 -9.40
N VAL A 37 8.44 4.88 -10.60
CA VAL A 37 8.64 5.69 -11.82
C VAL A 37 7.45 6.61 -12.08
N GLU A 38 6.23 6.12 -11.87
CA GLU A 38 5.03 6.94 -12.02
C GLU A 38 4.91 8.02 -10.93
N ALA A 39 5.36 7.76 -9.70
CA ALA A 39 5.42 8.75 -8.63
C ALA A 39 6.45 9.84 -8.91
N GLU A 40 7.59 9.50 -9.51
CA GLU A 40 8.59 10.46 -10.01
C GLU A 40 8.02 11.31 -11.15
N ASN A 41 7.40 10.68 -12.16
CA ASN A 41 6.78 11.39 -13.29
C ASN A 41 5.66 12.35 -12.86
N LYS A 42 4.99 12.06 -11.75
CA LYS A 42 3.95 12.94 -11.16
C LYS A 42 4.52 14.01 -10.24
N GLY A 43 5.83 14.05 -10.05
CA GLY A 43 6.52 14.99 -9.17
C GLY A 43 6.23 14.75 -7.68
N PHE A 44 5.79 13.54 -7.30
CA PHE A 44 5.60 13.18 -5.88
C PHE A 44 6.90 12.73 -5.24
N LEU A 45 7.79 12.15 -6.04
CA LEU A 45 9.12 11.73 -5.65
C LEU A 45 10.14 12.42 -6.53
N GLU A 46 11.32 12.65 -5.97
CA GLU A 46 12.47 13.16 -6.70
C GLU A 46 13.71 12.36 -6.30
N MET A 47 14.59 12.12 -7.27
CA MET A 47 15.89 11.50 -7.02
C MET A 47 16.92 12.60 -6.76
N VAL A 48 17.43 12.68 -5.54
CA VAL A 48 18.47 13.64 -5.13
C VAL A 48 19.61 12.86 -4.48
N ASP A 49 20.83 13.02 -4.96
CA ASP A 49 22.03 12.33 -4.44
C ASP A 49 21.87 10.81 -4.33
N ASN A 50 21.29 10.19 -5.35
CA ASN A 50 21.02 8.74 -5.41
C ASN A 50 20.07 8.26 -4.29
N ARG A 51 19.25 9.16 -3.75
CA ARG A 51 18.20 8.89 -2.76
C ARG A 51 16.86 9.37 -3.30
N LEU A 52 15.86 8.54 -3.12
CA LEU A 52 14.48 8.89 -3.43
C LEU A 52 13.93 9.73 -2.26
N LEU A 53 13.57 10.98 -2.54
CA LEU A 53 12.99 11.92 -1.58
C LEU A 53 11.54 12.20 -1.95
N VAL A 54 10.74 12.53 -0.93
CA VAL A 54 9.33 12.91 -1.14
C VAL A 54 9.22 14.42 -1.23
N THR A 55 8.70 14.90 -2.35
CA THR A 55 8.44 16.32 -2.59
C THR A 55 7.29 16.83 -1.73
N ASP A 56 7.13 18.15 -1.63
CA ASP A 56 5.99 18.72 -0.91
C ASP A 56 4.65 18.39 -1.56
N VAL A 57 4.61 18.26 -2.89
CA VAL A 57 3.44 17.78 -3.64
C VAL A 57 3.08 16.35 -3.25
N GLY A 58 4.09 15.47 -3.11
CA GLY A 58 3.90 14.09 -2.65
C GLY A 58 3.37 14.01 -1.22
N LYS A 59 3.87 14.87 -0.31
CA LYS A 59 3.37 14.97 1.07
C LYS A 59 1.90 15.41 1.10
N GLU A 60 1.57 16.47 0.35
CA GLU A 60 0.21 17.00 0.27
C GLU A 60 -0.78 15.98 -0.31
N TYR A 61 -0.35 15.22 -1.32
CA TYR A 61 -1.15 14.13 -1.90
C TYR A 61 -1.53 13.08 -0.85
N VAL A 62 -0.56 12.63 -0.05
CA VAL A 62 -0.81 11.67 1.04
C VAL A 62 -1.71 12.26 2.11
N GLU A 63 -1.51 13.52 2.48
CA GLU A 63 -2.33 14.19 3.49
C GLU A 63 -3.79 14.33 3.02
N LYS A 64 -4.01 14.75 1.77
CA LYS A 64 -5.35 14.81 1.15
C LYS A 64 -6.00 13.44 1.08
N ALA A 65 -5.24 12.40 0.71
CA ALA A 65 -5.73 11.02 0.68
C ALA A 65 -6.12 10.51 2.08
N ASN A 66 -5.36 10.88 3.12
CA ASN A 66 -5.65 10.53 4.52
C ASN A 66 -6.86 11.29 5.08
N LYS A 67 -6.99 12.59 4.77
CA LYS A 67 -8.16 13.40 5.16
C LYS A 67 -9.46 12.86 4.56
N ARG A 68 -9.43 12.45 3.28
CA ARG A 68 -10.58 11.82 2.60
C ARG A 68 -10.98 10.48 3.22
N THR A 69 -10.10 9.82 3.96
CA THR A 69 -10.35 8.50 4.57
C THR A 69 -10.68 8.56 6.06
N SER A 70 -10.90 9.75 6.65
CA SER A 70 -11.29 9.93 8.06
C SER A 70 -10.42 9.12 9.06
N GLN A 71 -9.10 9.08 8.84
CA GLN A 71 -8.15 8.61 9.84
C GLN A 71 -7.50 9.83 10.50
N GLY A 72 -8.24 10.47 11.41
CA GLY A 72 -7.69 11.44 12.35
C GLY A 72 -6.88 10.73 13.43
N GLY A 73 -5.68 11.22 13.72
CA GLY A 73 -4.84 10.74 14.82
C GLY A 73 -3.54 10.09 14.37
N SER A 74 -2.44 10.80 14.61
CA SER A 74 -1.04 10.52 14.28
C SER A 74 -0.43 9.22 14.84
N ALA A 75 -1.22 8.27 15.35
CA ALA A 75 -0.73 7.05 15.99
C ALA A 75 -1.15 5.74 15.30
N ASN A 76 -2.10 5.77 14.35
CA ASN A 76 -2.62 4.55 13.69
C ASN A 76 -2.24 4.46 12.21
N TRP A 77 -0.95 4.63 11.88
CA TRP A 77 -0.44 4.34 10.52
C TRP A 77 -0.39 2.84 10.19
N ILE A 78 -0.89 2.00 11.11
CA ILE A 78 -1.09 0.58 10.87
C ILE A 78 -2.43 0.43 10.16
N ILE A 79 -2.33 0.18 8.85
CA ILE A 79 -3.36 -0.36 7.95
C ILE A 79 -4.46 -1.08 8.74
N PRO A 80 -5.77 -0.76 8.53
CA PRO A 80 -6.83 -1.55 9.13
C PRO A 80 -6.61 -2.99 8.68
N GLN A 81 -6.26 -3.84 9.65
CA GLN A 81 -6.03 -5.25 9.46
C GLN A 81 -7.21 -5.85 8.69
N GLY A 82 -7.03 -6.13 7.40
CA GLY A 82 -7.84 -7.10 6.64
C GLY A 82 -7.69 -8.54 7.17
N GLN A 83 -7.26 -8.70 8.43
CA GLN A 83 -7.06 -9.96 9.14
C GLN A 83 -8.19 -10.29 10.12
N TYR A 84 -9.39 -9.74 9.93
CA TYR A 84 -10.58 -10.26 10.60
C TYR A 84 -11.13 -11.51 9.91
N TYR A 85 -10.27 -12.52 9.70
CA TYR A 85 -10.69 -13.91 9.93
C TYR A 85 -10.15 -14.30 11.31
N LYS A 86 -10.83 -13.84 12.37
CA LYS A 86 -10.51 -14.23 13.76
C LYS A 86 -10.99 -15.64 14.14
N LYS A 87 -11.63 -16.35 13.21
CA LYS A 87 -11.96 -17.77 13.37
C LYS A 87 -11.19 -18.54 12.30
N PRO A 88 -10.34 -19.53 12.65
CA PRO A 88 -9.82 -20.44 11.65
C PRO A 88 -11.03 -21.08 10.95
N VAL A 89 -11.06 -21.02 9.62
CA VAL A 89 -12.07 -21.75 8.85
C VAL A 89 -11.84 -23.23 9.16
N HIS A 90 -12.81 -23.84 9.84
CA HIS A 90 -12.72 -25.23 10.25
C HIS A 90 -12.50 -26.09 9.00
N ARG A 91 -11.60 -27.08 9.05
CA ARG A 91 -11.22 -27.92 7.90
C ARG A 91 -12.42 -28.60 7.20
N HIS A 92 -13.54 -28.68 7.91
CA HIS A 92 -14.82 -29.28 7.47
C HIS A 92 -15.79 -28.27 6.81
N ALA A 93 -15.48 -26.97 6.81
CA ALA A 93 -16.32 -25.92 6.20
C ALA A 93 -16.03 -25.71 4.71
N VAL A 94 -14.95 -26.30 4.18
CA VAL A 94 -14.65 -26.27 2.74
C VAL A 94 -15.27 -27.51 2.09
N LEU A 95 -16.59 -27.46 1.90
CA LEU A 95 -17.27 -28.39 1.00
C LEU A 95 -16.97 -27.96 -0.43
N PHE A 96 -15.92 -28.51 -1.04
CA PHE A 96 -15.85 -28.51 -2.50
C PHE A 96 -17.01 -29.36 -2.99
N LYS A 97 -18.01 -28.72 -3.62
CA LYS A 97 -19.07 -29.44 -4.33
C LYS A 97 -18.37 -30.30 -5.38
N LYS A 98 -18.36 -31.62 -5.16
CA LYS A 98 -17.82 -32.59 -6.11
C LYS A 98 -18.51 -32.30 -7.45
N LYS A 99 -17.72 -31.95 -8.47
CA LYS A 99 -18.22 -31.81 -9.83
C LYS A 99 -18.69 -33.21 -10.23
N SER A 100 -20.00 -33.40 -10.30
CA SER A 100 -20.59 -34.62 -10.85
C SER A 100 -20.06 -34.78 -12.28
N SER A 101 -19.55 -35.99 -12.58
CA SER A 101 -19.16 -36.41 -13.93
C SER A 101 -20.30 -36.26 -14.91
#